data_AF-A0A935WPY2-F1
#
_entry.id   AF-A0A935WPY2-F1
#
_cell.length_a   1.000
_cell.length_b   1.000
_cell.length_c   1.000
_cell.angle_alpha   90.00
_cell.angle_beta   90.00
_cell.angle_gamma   90.00
#
_symmetry.space_group_name_H-M   'P 1'
#
loop_
_entity.id
_entity.type
_entity.pdbx_description
1 polymer ?
#
loop_
_entity_poly.entity_id
_entity_poly.type
_entity_poly.pdbx_seq_one_letter_code
_entity_poly.pdbx_strand_id
1 'polypeptide(L)'
;MKKVGPGRVAATGDNVTNKVPRAVYNEIVKLALITDPKRQLLPKMGDAEKSAAKKLKPDELQEVERQIIDVANERRISRLPADWNAIEKGSLVIANYQLDEGWWEAIVTDRVGDMLFIRWRDHPKIPPAVRHRSTVALINPNAN
;
A
#
# COMPACT_ATOMS: atom_id res chain seq x y z
N MET A 1 -15.53 -51.15 -3.04
CA MET A 1 -14.53 -50.37 -2.26
C MET A 1 -13.40 -49.96 -3.18
N LYS A 2 -13.13 -48.67 -3.38
CA LYS A 2 -11.94 -48.17 -4.10
C LYS A 2 -11.18 -47.22 -3.16
N LYS A 3 -9.87 -47.48 -3.01
CA LYS A 3 -8.95 -46.86 -2.04
C LYS A 3 -8.69 -45.39 -2.38
N VAL A 4 -8.70 -44.54 -1.35
CA VAL A 4 -8.32 -43.12 -1.38
C VAL A 4 -6.83 -42.99 -1.07
N GLY A 5 -6.09 -42.21 -1.87
CA GLY A 5 -4.67 -41.85 -1.66
C GLY A 5 -4.48 -40.71 -0.66
N PRO A 6 -3.31 -40.57 -0.04
CA PRO A 6 -3.18 -39.95 1.28
C PRO A 6 -3.21 -38.41 1.22
N GLY A 7 -4.24 -37.85 1.84
CA GLY A 7 -4.35 -36.47 2.30
C GLY A 7 -5.47 -36.46 3.32
N ARG A 8 -5.13 -36.34 4.60
CA ARG A 8 -6.06 -36.54 5.74
C ARG A 8 -7.24 -35.56 5.69
N VAL A 9 -8.40 -36.17 5.85
CA VAL A 9 -9.75 -35.67 6.15
C VAL A 9 -9.83 -34.68 7.31
N ALA A 10 -10.90 -33.87 7.33
CA ALA A 10 -11.80 -33.84 8.47
C ALA A 10 -13.25 -33.55 8.05
N ALA A 11 -14.18 -34.20 8.74
CA ALA A 11 -15.63 -34.17 8.54
C ALA A 11 -16.32 -32.97 9.24
N THR A 12 -15.63 -31.85 9.37
CA THR A 12 -16.14 -30.60 9.96
C THR A 12 -15.53 -29.44 9.16
N GLY A 13 -16.29 -28.35 8.99
CA GLY A 13 -16.12 -27.31 7.96
C GLY A 13 -14.72 -26.75 7.66
N ASP A 14 -14.67 -26.03 6.54
CA ASP A 14 -13.57 -25.21 6.01
C ASP A 14 -12.63 -25.86 5.00
N ASN A 15 -13.00 -25.72 3.73
CA ASN A 15 -12.05 -25.49 2.64
C ASN A 15 -12.56 -24.34 1.75
N VAL A 16 -12.48 -23.13 2.28
CA VAL A 16 -12.71 -21.86 1.58
C VAL A 16 -11.53 -21.55 0.67
N THR A 17 -11.42 -22.25 -0.45
CA THR A 17 -10.74 -21.67 -1.63
C THR A 17 -11.60 -21.95 -2.85
N ASN A 18 -12.27 -20.91 -3.35
CA ASN A 18 -13.04 -21.02 -4.57
C ASN A 18 -12.06 -21.24 -5.71
N LYS A 19 -12.04 -22.46 -6.29
CA LYS A 19 -11.21 -22.77 -7.47
C LYS A 19 -11.81 -22.06 -8.68
N VAL A 20 -11.54 -20.77 -8.84
CA VAL A 20 -11.96 -20.02 -10.03
C VAL A 20 -11.28 -20.67 -11.24
N PRO A 21 -12.05 -21.17 -12.22
CA PRO A 21 -11.48 -21.73 -13.44
C PRO A 21 -10.62 -20.69 -14.15
N ARG A 22 -9.46 -21.12 -14.65
CA ARG A 22 -8.45 -20.25 -15.28
C ARG A 22 -9.02 -19.41 -16.44
N ALA A 23 -10.04 -19.91 -17.12
CA ALA A 23 -10.77 -19.19 -18.16
C ALA A 23 -11.45 -17.92 -17.63
N VAL A 24 -12.17 -18.03 -16.52
CA VAL A 24 -12.88 -16.92 -15.87
C VAL A 24 -11.89 -15.87 -15.37
N TYR A 25 -10.76 -16.32 -14.79
CA TYR A 25 -9.69 -15.41 -14.38
C TYR A 25 -9.15 -14.58 -15.56
N ASN A 26 -8.87 -15.21 -16.70
CA ASN A 26 -8.35 -14.52 -17.88
C ASN A 26 -9.36 -13.52 -18.47
N GLU A 27 -10.65 -13.84 -18.40
CA GLU A 27 -11.72 -12.97 -18.90
C GLU A 27 -11.90 -11.74 -18.00
N ILE A 28 -11.87 -11.91 -16.68
CA ILE A 28 -11.86 -10.81 -15.70
C ILE A 28 -10.66 -9.90 -15.93
N VAL A 29 -9.47 -10.47 -16.16
CA VAL A 29 -8.25 -9.70 -16.45
C VAL A 29 -8.38 -8.91 -17.75
N LYS A 30 -8.92 -9.50 -18.83
CA LYS A 30 -9.17 -8.79 -20.09
C LYS A 30 -10.12 -7.62 -19.91
N LEU A 31 -11.24 -7.83 -19.21
CA LEU A 31 -12.22 -6.78 -18.95
C LEU A 31 -11.63 -5.65 -18.11
N ALA A 32 -10.83 -5.98 -17.08
CA ALA A 32 -10.18 -4.99 -16.22
C ALA A 32 -9.15 -4.11 -16.95
N LEU A 33 -8.52 -4.62 -18.01
CA LEU A 33 -7.57 -3.87 -18.85
C LEU A 33 -8.28 -2.91 -19.82
N ILE A 34 -9.52 -3.21 -20.21
CA ILE A 34 -10.30 -2.36 -21.13
C ILE A 34 -10.84 -1.12 -20.40
N THR A 35 -11.19 -1.24 -19.12
CA THR A 35 -11.81 -0.15 -18.35
C THR A 35 -10.83 0.94 -17.90
N ASP A 36 -9.52 0.65 -17.88
CA ASP A 36 -8.49 1.62 -17.49
C ASP A 36 -7.13 1.27 -18.16
N PRO A 37 -6.76 1.94 -19.26
CA PRO A 37 -5.55 1.60 -20.02
C PRO A 37 -4.24 1.87 -19.26
N LYS A 38 -4.29 2.58 -18.13
CA LYS A 38 -3.13 2.79 -17.24
C LYS A 38 -2.99 1.71 -16.17
N ARG A 39 -3.98 0.84 -16.01
CA ARG A 39 -3.94 -0.29 -15.06
C ARG A 39 -3.17 -1.45 -15.67
N GLN A 40 -1.91 -1.21 -16.01
CA GLN A 40 -0.98 -2.27 -16.39
C GLN A 40 -0.92 -3.27 -15.22
N LEU A 41 -1.11 -4.56 -15.52
CA LEU A 41 -0.66 -5.64 -14.64
C LEU A 41 0.77 -5.29 -14.20
N LEU A 42 1.11 -5.47 -12.92
CA LEU A 42 2.50 -5.36 -12.42
C LEU A 42 3.44 -5.85 -13.53
N PRO A 43 4.40 -5.04 -13.99
CA PRO A 43 5.22 -5.41 -15.13
C PRO A 43 5.78 -6.81 -14.87
N LYS A 44 5.34 -7.78 -15.68
CA LYS A 44 5.91 -9.12 -15.62
C LYS A 44 7.34 -8.94 -16.08
N MET A 45 8.29 -9.04 -15.16
CA MET A 45 9.71 -9.04 -15.51
C MET A 45 9.90 -10.01 -16.67
N GLY A 46 10.35 -9.48 -17.81
CA GLY A 46 10.61 -10.29 -19.00
C GLY A 46 11.66 -11.34 -18.67
N ASP A 47 11.69 -12.45 -19.41
CA ASP A 47 12.66 -13.52 -19.12
C ASP A 47 14.12 -13.03 -19.29
N ALA A 48 14.32 -11.93 -20.03
CA ALA A 48 15.56 -11.17 -20.09
C ALA A 48 15.90 -10.43 -18.78
N GLU A 49 14.92 -9.77 -18.15
CA GLU A 49 15.08 -9.09 -16.85
C GLU A 49 15.28 -10.09 -15.71
N LYS A 50 14.62 -11.26 -15.75
CA LYS A 50 14.89 -12.36 -14.80
C LYS A 50 16.29 -12.95 -14.99
N SER A 51 16.74 -13.07 -16.23
CA SER A 51 18.09 -13.56 -16.54
C SER A 51 19.17 -12.54 -16.20
N ALA A 52 18.88 -11.24 -16.29
CA ALA A 52 19.73 -10.16 -15.83
C ALA A 52 19.78 -10.11 -14.29
N ALA A 53 18.63 -10.22 -13.61
CA ALA A 53 18.51 -10.34 -12.16
C ALA A 53 19.33 -11.53 -11.61
N LYS A 54 19.39 -12.63 -12.36
CA LYS A 54 20.15 -13.84 -11.99
C LYS A 54 21.67 -13.72 -12.24
N LYS A 55 22.12 -12.73 -13.03
CA LYS A 55 23.53 -12.47 -13.33
C LYS A 55 24.17 -11.42 -12.41
N LEU A 56 23.36 -10.66 -11.67
CA LEU A 56 23.85 -9.74 -10.66
C LEU A 56 24.56 -10.53 -9.56
N LYS A 57 25.76 -10.08 -9.19
CA LYS A 57 26.51 -10.69 -8.09
C LYS A 57 25.76 -10.43 -6.77
N PRO A 58 25.88 -11.31 -5.76
CA PRO A 58 25.22 -11.12 -4.48
C PRO A 58 25.45 -9.72 -3.87
N ASP A 59 26.65 -9.14 -4.03
CA ASP A 59 26.98 -7.80 -3.54
C ASP A 59 26.23 -6.67 -4.28
N GLU A 60 25.98 -6.83 -5.57
CA GLU A 60 25.22 -5.84 -6.36
C GLU A 60 23.73 -5.89 -6.04
N LEU A 61 23.20 -7.06 -5.70
CA LEU A 61 21.83 -7.20 -5.19
C LEU A 61 21.65 -6.48 -3.85
N GLN A 62 22.62 -6.61 -2.93
CA GLN A 62 22.62 -5.92 -1.64
C GLN A 62 22.65 -4.39 -1.79
N GLU A 63 23.44 -3.88 -2.73
CA GLU A 63 23.50 -2.45 -3.01
C GLU A 63 22.20 -1.92 -3.64
N VAL A 64 21.62 -2.65 -4.60
CA VAL A 64 20.32 -2.30 -5.18
C VAL A 64 19.22 -2.31 -4.12
N GLU A 65 19.22 -3.27 -3.19
CA GLU A 65 18.29 -3.32 -2.06
C GLU A 65 18.43 -2.08 -1.16
N ARG A 66 19.66 -1.68 -0.82
CA ARG A 66 19.93 -0.45 -0.05
C ARG A 66 19.41 0.78 -0.77
N GLN A 67 19.73 0.94 -2.05
CA GLN A 67 19.27 2.08 -2.84
C GLN A 67 17.74 2.15 -2.93
N ILE A 68 17.05 1.01 -3.04
CA ILE A 68 15.59 0.97 -3.02
C ILE A 68 15.04 1.42 -1.66
N ILE A 69 15.65 0.97 -0.57
CA ILE A 69 15.28 1.37 0.80
C ILE A 69 15.50 2.87 0.99
N ASP A 70 16.63 3.40 0.54
CA ASP A 70 16.97 4.82 0.68
C ASP A 70 15.99 5.71 -0.12
N VAL A 71 15.74 5.36 -1.39
CA VAL A 71 14.74 6.08 -2.21
C VAL A 71 13.34 5.97 -1.60
N ALA A 72 12.99 4.82 -1.00
CA ALA A 72 11.70 4.66 -0.33
C ALA A 72 11.61 5.51 0.96
N ASN A 73 12.70 5.62 1.71
CA ASN A 73 12.79 6.45 2.90
C ASN A 73 12.74 7.94 2.56
N GLU A 74 13.48 8.39 1.55
CA GLU A 74 13.41 9.77 1.04
C GLU A 74 11.97 10.14 0.63
N ARG A 75 11.28 9.25 -0.08
CA ARG A 75 9.86 9.45 -0.47
C ARG A 75 8.88 9.41 0.71
N ARG A 76 9.27 8.84 1.84
CA ARG A 76 8.48 8.85 3.08
C ARG A 76 8.73 10.14 3.84
N ILE A 77 10.00 10.50 4.06
CA ILE A 77 10.42 11.73 4.72
C ILE A 77 9.89 12.95 3.98
N SER A 78 9.86 12.93 2.64
CA SER A 78 9.30 14.02 1.84
C SER A 78 7.81 14.26 2.08
N ARG A 79 7.09 13.32 2.71
CA ARG A 79 5.69 13.46 3.09
C ARG A 79 5.53 13.81 4.56
N LEU A 80 6.58 13.76 5.36
CA LEU A 80 6.54 14.13 6.78
C LEU A 80 6.84 15.62 6.90
N PRO A 81 5.86 16.46 7.25
CA PRO A 81 6.11 17.89 7.41
C PRO A 81 7.02 18.13 8.62
N ALA A 82 7.98 19.03 8.48
CA ALA A 82 8.94 19.37 9.55
C ALA A 82 8.28 20.15 10.70
N ASP A 83 7.29 21.00 10.38
CA ASP A 83 6.49 21.76 11.32
C ASP A 83 5.04 21.89 10.85
N TRP A 84 4.18 22.50 11.66
CA TRP A 84 2.76 22.67 11.33
C TRP A 84 2.49 23.65 10.18
N ASN A 85 3.46 24.51 9.84
CA ASN A 85 3.34 25.44 8.72
C ASN A 85 3.65 24.76 7.39
N ALA A 86 4.56 23.78 7.41
CA ALA A 86 4.96 22.95 6.28
C ALA A 86 3.92 21.87 5.90
N ILE A 87 2.78 21.80 6.60
CA ILE A 87 1.69 20.89 6.24
C ILE A 87 1.08 21.32 4.91
N GLU A 88 1.20 20.47 3.89
CA GLU A 88 0.65 20.69 2.56
C GLU A 88 -0.08 19.45 2.06
N LYS A 89 -0.65 19.56 0.85
CA LYS A 89 -1.28 18.42 0.18
C LYS A 89 -0.26 17.29 -0.03
N GLY A 90 -0.61 16.10 0.42
CA GLY A 90 0.24 14.91 0.38
C GLY A 90 1.02 14.66 1.66
N SER A 91 1.05 15.62 2.60
CA SER A 91 1.67 15.43 3.92
C SER A 91 0.96 14.34 4.72
N LEU A 92 1.73 13.53 5.43
CA LEU A 92 1.25 12.54 6.38
C LEU A 92 1.26 13.16 7.78
N VAL A 93 0.10 13.16 8.41
CA VAL A 93 -0.12 13.68 9.77
C VAL A 93 -0.83 12.63 10.61
N ILE A 94 -0.82 12.77 11.92
CA ILE A 94 -1.64 11.95 12.81
C ILE A 94 -2.84 12.79 13.27
N ALA A 95 -4.05 12.25 13.13
CA ALA A 95 -5.29 12.92 13.48
C ALA A 95 -6.21 12.01 14.30
N ASN A 96 -7.03 12.61 15.16
CA ASN A 96 -8.08 11.85 15.87
C ASN A 96 -9.25 11.58 14.93
N TYR A 97 -9.66 10.31 14.87
CA TYR A 97 -10.83 9.90 14.08
C TYR A 97 -12.12 10.39 14.75
N GLN A 98 -12.30 10.03 16.03
CA GLN A 98 -13.32 10.57 16.95
C GLN A 98 -12.66 10.89 18.30
N LEU A 99 -13.41 11.51 19.22
CA LEU A 99 -12.87 11.94 20.52
C LEU A 99 -12.43 10.74 21.40
N ASP A 100 -12.95 9.56 21.11
CA ASP A 100 -12.77 8.29 21.82
C ASP A 100 -11.92 7.24 21.06
N GLU A 101 -11.81 7.34 19.74
CA GLU A 101 -11.18 6.32 18.87
C GLU A 101 -9.66 6.51 18.64
N GLY A 102 -9.05 7.50 19.30
CA GLY A 102 -7.60 7.70 19.32
C GLY A 102 -7.01 8.29 18.03
N TRP A 103 -5.67 8.21 17.94
CA TRP A 103 -4.84 8.88 16.94
C TRP A 103 -4.44 7.94 15.79
N TRP A 104 -4.71 8.35 14.55
CA TRP A 104 -4.48 7.53 13.35
C TRP A 104 -3.81 8.32 12.24
N GLU A 105 -3.06 7.65 11.35
CA GLU A 105 -2.39 8.32 10.25
C GLU A 105 -3.36 8.73 9.14
N ALA A 106 -3.22 9.98 8.71
CA ALA A 106 -4.02 10.56 7.67
C ALA A 106 -3.15 11.36 6.68
N ILE A 107 -3.55 11.33 5.41
CA ILE A 107 -2.91 12.07 4.34
C ILE A 107 -3.74 13.32 4.08
N VAL A 108 -3.10 14.48 4.08
CA VAL A 108 -3.72 15.75 3.72
C VAL A 108 -4.03 15.73 2.23
N THR A 109 -5.31 15.84 1.88
CA THR A 109 -5.78 15.92 0.49
C THR A 109 -5.89 17.35 -0.01
N ASP A 110 -6.14 18.29 0.90
CA ASP A 110 -6.22 19.72 0.60
C ASP A 110 -6.03 20.57 1.88
N ARG A 111 -5.69 21.85 1.70
CA ARG A 111 -5.52 22.83 2.80
C ARG A 111 -6.14 24.16 2.42
N VAL A 112 -7.02 24.68 3.28
CA VAL A 112 -7.63 26.01 3.15
C VAL A 112 -7.37 26.79 4.43
N GLY A 113 -6.40 27.70 4.38
CA GLY A 113 -5.92 28.40 5.58
C GLY A 113 -5.36 27.42 6.62
N ASP A 114 -6.02 27.36 7.77
CA ASP A 114 -5.67 26.46 8.88
C ASP A 114 -6.52 25.18 8.93
N MET A 115 -7.43 25.00 7.95
CA MET A 115 -8.26 23.81 7.85
C MET A 115 -7.62 22.81 6.89
N LEU A 116 -7.44 21.59 7.39
CA LEU A 116 -6.85 20.46 6.68
C LEU A 116 -7.96 19.48 6.30
N PHE A 117 -8.06 19.19 5.00
CA PHE A 117 -8.88 18.09 4.49
C PHE A 117 -8.01 16.85 4.47
N ILE A 118 -8.44 15.80 5.16
CA ILE A 118 -7.62 14.59 5.36
C ILE A 118 -8.37 13.35 4.92
N ARG A 119 -7.60 12.34 4.49
CA ARG A 119 -8.06 10.98 4.23
C ARG A 119 -7.24 9.98 5.04
N TRP A 120 -7.90 9.05 5.69
CA TRP A 120 -7.25 7.97 6.45
C TRP A 120 -6.43 7.08 5.52
N ARG A 121 -5.14 6.89 5.84
CA ARG A 121 -4.20 6.14 4.99
C ARG A 121 -4.64 4.69 4.81
N ASP A 122 -5.00 4.05 5.92
CA ASP A 122 -5.24 2.60 5.97
C ASP A 122 -6.71 2.24 5.75
N HIS A 123 -7.61 3.22 5.88
CA HIS A 123 -9.05 3.04 5.74
C HIS A 123 -9.65 4.01 4.71
N PRO A 124 -9.31 3.89 3.41
CA PRO A 124 -9.76 4.83 2.37
C PRO A 124 -11.27 4.81 2.10
N LYS A 125 -11.99 3.81 2.63
CA LYS A 125 -13.45 3.72 2.57
C LYS A 125 -14.13 4.65 3.58
N ILE A 126 -13.41 5.04 4.64
CA ILE A 126 -13.93 5.98 5.62
C ILE A 126 -13.99 7.37 4.98
N PRO A 127 -15.07 8.15 5.22
CA PRO A 127 -15.19 9.49 4.68
C PRO A 127 -13.99 10.37 5.04
N PRO A 128 -13.60 11.30 4.15
CA PRO A 128 -12.63 12.34 4.48
C PRO A 128 -13.11 13.15 5.68
N ALA A 129 -12.16 13.59 6.50
CA ALA A 129 -12.44 14.45 7.65
C ALA A 129 -11.81 15.83 7.45
N VAL A 130 -12.30 16.81 8.20
CA VAL A 130 -11.72 18.15 8.27
C VAL A 130 -11.19 18.38 9.68
N ARG A 131 -9.95 18.85 9.80
CA ARG A 131 -9.29 19.12 11.08
C ARG A 131 -8.56 20.45 11.04
N HIS A 132 -8.52 21.13 12.18
CA HIS A 132 -7.70 22.32 12.30
C HIS A 132 -6.23 21.94 12.42
N ARG A 133 -5.33 22.74 11.84
CA ARG A 133 -3.87 22.59 11.91
C ARG A 133 -3.37 22.26 13.32
N SER A 134 -3.86 22.94 14.35
CA SER A 134 -3.43 22.71 15.74
C SER A 134 -3.98 21.44 16.39
N THR A 135 -4.90 20.73 15.73
CA THR A 135 -5.55 19.52 16.26
C THR A 135 -4.94 18.23 15.70
N VAL A 136 -3.95 18.36 14.81
CA VAL A 136 -3.19 17.23 14.27
C VAL A 136 -1.78 17.19 14.88
N ALA A 137 -1.20 16.01 14.94
CA ALA A 137 0.17 15.79 15.40
C ALA A 137 1.08 15.47 14.20
N LEU A 138 2.36 15.79 14.36
CA LEU A 138 3.39 15.54 13.36
C LEU A 138 4.16 14.27 13.71
N ILE A 139 4.58 13.54 12.68
CA ILE A 139 5.54 12.44 12.82
C ILE A 139 6.93 13.05 12.66
N ASN A 140 7.85 12.72 13.57
CA ASN A 140 9.22 13.21 13.46
C ASN A 140 9.86 12.66 12.16
N PRO A 141 10.25 13.53 11.21
CA PRO A 141 10.88 13.10 9.96
C PRO A 141 12.24 12.42 10.16
N ASN A 142 12.89 12.65 11.31
CA ASN A 142 14.19 12.09 11.67
C ASN A 142 14.07 10.92 12.65
N ALA A 143 12.88 10.38 12.89
CA ALA A 143 12.73 9.16 13.68
C ALA A 143 13.27 7.97 12.86
N ASN A 144 14.47 7.54 13.24
CA ASN A 144 15.12 6.30 12.79
C ASN A 144 14.70 5.13 13.67
#